data_AF-A0A653C478-F1
#
_entry.id   AF-A0A653C478-F1
#
_cell.length_a   1.000
_cell.length_b   1.000
_cell.length_c   1.000
_cell.angle_alpha   90.00
_cell.angle_beta   90.00
_cell.angle_gamma   90.00
#
_symmetry.space_group_name_H-M   'P 1'
#
loop_
_entity.id
_entity.type
_entity.pdbx_description
1 polymer ?
#
loop_
_entity_poly.entity_id
_entity_poly.type
_entity_poly.pdbx_seq_one_letter_code
_entity_poly.pdbx_strand_id
1 'polypeptide(L)'
;MFKPARDMWNICKRYFAVGTRTKSVVNVKEDPLADLFGRHHDYLRISLTERCNLRCQYCMPKEGVKLTEKPHLLTTEEIIKIARLFVKEGVSKIRLTGGEPTVRKDLPDIIF
;
A
#
# COMPACT_ATOMS: atom_id res chain seq x y z
N MET A 1 -33.53 -22.22 -28.21
CA MET A 1 -33.11 -23.42 -27.46
C MET A 1 -31.71 -23.80 -27.93
N PHE A 2 -30.65 -23.26 -27.32
CA PHE A 2 -29.28 -23.81 -27.37
C PHE A 2 -28.50 -23.27 -26.16
N LYS A 3 -27.85 -24.18 -25.44
CA LYS A 3 -27.22 -24.04 -24.12
C LYS A 3 -25.87 -23.30 -24.16
N PRO A 4 -25.35 -22.86 -23.00
CA PRO A 4 -24.43 -21.72 -22.87
C PRO A 4 -22.93 -22.06 -22.91
N ALA A 5 -22.15 -20.99 -23.09
CA ALA A 5 -20.71 -20.90 -23.06
C ALA A 5 -20.09 -21.57 -21.83
N ARG A 6 -19.29 -22.61 -22.06
CA ARG A 6 -18.48 -23.27 -21.04
C ARG A 6 -17.12 -23.68 -21.61
N ASP A 7 -16.39 -22.71 -22.16
CA ASP A 7 -15.05 -22.93 -22.70
C ASP A 7 -14.10 -21.76 -22.40
N MET A 8 -13.90 -21.49 -21.11
CA MET A 8 -12.82 -20.60 -20.65
C MET A 8 -11.89 -21.29 -19.62
N TRP A 9 -11.98 -22.61 -19.50
CA TRP A 9 -11.10 -23.43 -18.64
C TRP A 9 -9.92 -24.06 -19.41
N ASN A 10 -9.97 -24.09 -20.75
CA ASN A 10 -8.98 -24.81 -21.56
C ASN A 10 -7.74 -23.99 -21.96
N ILE A 11 -7.64 -22.71 -21.57
CA ILE A 11 -6.48 -21.86 -21.88
C ILE A 11 -5.39 -21.92 -20.78
N CYS A 12 -5.75 -22.20 -19.52
CA CYS A 12 -4.77 -22.26 -18.43
C CYS A 12 -3.92 -23.55 -18.37
N LYS A 13 -4.28 -24.60 -19.12
CA LYS A 13 -3.54 -25.88 -19.07
C LYS A 13 -2.22 -25.89 -19.84
N ARG A 14 -1.87 -24.81 -20.56
CA ARG A 14 -0.71 -24.80 -21.47
C ARG A 14 0.61 -24.31 -20.86
N TYR A 15 0.60 -23.80 -19.62
CA TYR A 15 1.81 -23.37 -18.91
C TYR A 15 2.35 -24.38 -17.88
N PHE A 16 1.64 -25.48 -17.61
CA PHE A 16 2.00 -26.48 -16.60
C PHE A 16 2.50 -27.79 -17.22
N ALA A 17 3.47 -27.72 -18.13
CA ALA A 17 4.08 -28.92 -18.72
C ALA A 17 5.59 -28.78 -18.92
N VAL A 18 6.35 -28.43 -17.87
CA VAL A 18 7.78 -28.77 -17.77
C VAL A 18 8.15 -29.02 -16.30
N GLY A 19 8.67 -30.21 -16.02
CA GLY A 19 9.74 -30.37 -15.04
C GLY A 19 9.35 -30.84 -13.65
N THR A 20 9.62 -32.12 -13.41
CA THR A 20 9.79 -32.78 -12.13
C THR A 20 10.66 -31.98 -11.14
N ARG A 21 10.04 -31.43 -10.09
CA ARG A 21 10.68 -31.24 -8.78
C ARG A 21 9.59 -31.20 -7.72
N THR A 22 9.67 -32.13 -6.77
CA THR A 22 8.84 -32.20 -5.57
C THR A 22 8.93 -30.88 -4.79
N LYS A 23 8.06 -29.92 -5.10
CA LYS A 23 7.82 -28.79 -4.20
C LYS A 23 6.75 -29.22 -3.23
N SER A 24 7.20 -29.52 -2.02
CA SER A 24 6.41 -29.53 -0.79
C SER A 24 5.21 -28.61 -0.92
N VAL A 25 4.01 -29.12 -0.65
CA VAL A 25 2.80 -28.33 -0.45
C VAL A 25 3.12 -27.33 0.65
N VAL A 26 3.53 -26.12 0.29
CA VAL A 26 3.77 -25.06 1.25
C VAL A 26 2.39 -24.72 1.77
N ASN A 27 2.14 -25.02 3.04
CA ASN A 27 0.97 -24.53 3.74
C ASN A 27 1.18 -23.03 3.88
N VAL A 28 0.80 -22.28 2.85
CA VAL A 28 0.87 -20.83 2.84
C VAL A 28 -0.19 -20.38 3.83
N LYS A 29 0.22 -20.20 5.09
CA LYS A 29 -0.39 -19.16 5.90
C LYS A 29 -0.11 -17.91 5.07
N GLU A 30 -1.09 -17.44 4.29
CA GLU A 30 -0.93 -16.28 3.42
C GLU A 30 -0.50 -15.14 4.30
N ASP A 31 0.80 -14.87 4.26
CA ASP A 31 1.41 -13.75 4.94
C ASP A 31 0.78 -12.51 4.30
N PRO A 32 -0.09 -11.78 5.02
CA PRO A 32 -0.84 -10.68 4.44
C PRO A 32 0.07 -9.52 4.02
N LEU A 33 1.33 -9.54 4.42
CA LEU A 33 2.36 -8.55 4.09
C LEU A 33 3.38 -9.08 3.07
N ALA A 34 3.21 -10.28 2.52
CA ALA A 34 4.04 -10.79 1.45
C ALA A 34 3.42 -10.50 0.07
N ASP A 35 4.24 -10.00 -0.86
CA ASP A 35 3.82 -9.83 -2.24
C ASP A 35 4.05 -11.09 -3.10
N LEU A 36 3.64 -11.02 -4.38
CA LEU A 36 3.80 -12.11 -5.34
C LEU A 36 5.27 -12.44 -5.69
N PHE A 37 6.21 -11.56 -5.36
CA PHE A 37 7.65 -11.76 -5.53
C PHE A 37 8.32 -12.29 -4.25
N GLY A 38 7.55 -12.53 -3.18
CA GLY A 38 8.04 -13.04 -1.90
C GLY A 38 8.75 -11.98 -1.05
N ARG A 39 8.53 -10.69 -1.30
CA ARG A 39 9.05 -9.60 -0.45
C ARG A 39 8.08 -9.37 0.70
N HIS A 40 8.62 -9.28 1.93
CA HIS A 40 7.84 -8.96 3.12
C HIS A 40 7.79 -7.45 3.35
N HIS A 41 6.60 -6.90 3.51
CA HIS A 41 6.37 -5.47 3.77
C HIS A 41 6.40 -5.19 5.28
N ASP A 42 7.58 -4.86 5.82
CA ASP A 42 7.76 -4.48 7.23
C ASP A 42 7.73 -2.95 7.46
N TYR A 43 7.54 -2.17 6.39
CA TYR A 43 7.71 -0.72 6.37
C TYR A 43 6.47 -0.02 5.78
N LEU A 44 5.83 0.82 6.60
CA LEU A 44 4.67 1.62 6.23
C LEU A 44 5.05 3.09 6.07
N ARG A 45 4.78 3.66 4.88
CA ARG A 45 4.92 5.10 4.62
C ARG A 45 3.53 5.74 4.58
N ILE A 46 3.27 6.69 5.47
CA ILE A 46 2.01 7.43 5.52
C ILE A 46 2.26 8.85 5.01
N SER A 47 1.52 9.27 3.99
CA SER A 47 1.54 10.66 3.49
C SER A 47 0.46 11.45 4.22
N LEU A 48 0.87 12.33 5.15
CA LEU A 48 -0.04 13.06 6.04
C LEU A 48 -0.65 14.30 5.40
N THR A 49 0.07 14.93 4.48
CA THR A 49 -0.32 16.19 3.84
C THR A 49 0.41 16.35 2.52
N GLU A 50 -0.18 17.05 1.55
CA GLU A 50 0.51 17.44 0.31
C GLU A 50 1.14 18.84 0.42
N ARG A 51 0.84 19.58 1.50
CA ARG A 51 1.37 20.92 1.70
C ARG A 51 2.82 20.87 2.12
N CYS A 52 3.62 21.76 1.54
CA CYS A 52 5.02 21.95 1.88
C CYS A 52 5.31 23.45 2.00
N ASN A 53 6.14 23.82 2.97
CA ASN A 53 6.66 25.18 3.13
C ASN A 53 7.82 25.51 2.17
N LEU A 54 8.31 24.53 1.40
CA LEU A 54 9.34 24.68 0.37
C LEU A 54 8.76 24.58 -1.06
N ARG A 55 9.55 25.05 -2.04
CA ARG A 55 9.27 25.01 -3.48
C ARG A 55 10.45 24.46 -4.27
N CYS A 56 10.78 23.20 -4.00
CA CYS A 56 11.90 22.51 -4.63
C CYS A 56 11.59 22.23 -6.10
N GLN A 57 12.48 22.62 -7.03
CA GLN A 57 12.26 22.50 -8.48
C GLN A 57 11.85 21.09 -8.95
N TYR A 58 12.42 20.04 -8.34
CA TYR A 58 12.15 18.65 -8.72
C TYR A 58 10.96 18.00 -8.00
N CYS A 59 10.32 18.70 -7.05
CA CYS A 59 9.28 18.12 -6.19
C CYS A 59 8.02 19.00 -6.12
N MET A 60 8.19 20.28 -5.81
CA MET A 60 7.12 21.27 -5.70
C MET A 60 7.52 22.51 -6.50
N PRO A 61 7.23 22.56 -7.81
CA PRO A 61 7.63 23.65 -8.68
C PRO A 61 6.97 24.98 -8.25
N LYS A 62 7.52 26.11 -8.72
CA LYS A 62 7.09 27.45 -8.26
C LYS A 62 5.65 27.76 -8.65
N GLU A 63 5.22 27.23 -9.79
CA GLU A 63 3.86 27.31 -10.33
C GLU A 63 2.85 26.59 -9.43
N GLY A 64 3.33 25.78 -8.48
CA GLY A 64 2.53 25.01 -7.55
C GLY A 64 2.04 23.69 -8.15
N VAL A 65 1.37 22.91 -7.31
CA VAL A 65 0.67 21.69 -7.70
C VAL A 65 -0.78 21.77 -7.25
N LYS A 66 -1.67 21.08 -7.95
CA LYS A 66 -3.06 20.97 -7.51
C LYS A 66 -3.10 20.17 -6.21
N LEU A 67 -3.63 20.79 -5.16
CA LEU A 67 -3.78 20.15 -3.85
C LEU A 67 -5.15 19.49 -3.71
N THR A 68 -5.15 18.34 -3.08
CA THR A 68 -6.35 17.63 -2.64
C THR A 68 -7.05 18.43 -1.54
N GLU A 69 -8.38 18.49 -1.63
CA GLU A 69 -9.19 19.17 -0.62
C GLU A 69 -9.15 18.41 0.71
N LYS A 70 -9.29 19.14 1.83
CA LYS A 70 -9.20 18.56 3.18
C LYS A 70 -10.12 17.35 3.42
N PRO A 71 -11.38 17.31 2.94
CA PRO A 71 -12.28 16.18 3.19
C PRO A 71 -11.82 14.87 2.53
N HIS A 72 -10.91 14.93 1.57
CA HIS A 72 -10.35 13.76 0.89
C HIS A 72 -9.03 13.29 1.49
N LEU A 73 -8.53 13.96 2.53
CA LEU A 73 -7.36 13.54 3.28
C LEU A 73 -7.79 12.71 4.49
N LEU A 74 -6.95 11.74 4.87
CA LEU A 74 -7.20 10.91 6.04
C LEU A 74 -7.23 11.74 7.32
N THR A 75 -8.24 11.48 8.16
CA THR A 75 -8.32 12.05 9.50
C THR A 75 -7.27 11.42 10.42
N THR A 76 -7.01 12.05 11.55
CA THR A 76 -6.10 11.55 12.58
C THR A 76 -6.51 10.15 13.06
N GLU A 77 -7.81 9.94 13.29
CA GLU A 77 -8.36 8.68 13.76
C GLU A 77 -8.16 7.56 12.73
N GLU A 78 -8.35 7.88 11.45
CA GLU A 78 -8.14 6.92 10.36
C GLU A 78 -6.66 6.54 10.24
N ILE A 79 -5.75 7.51 10.35
CA ILE A 79 -4.30 7.28 10.32
C ILE A 79 -3.88 6.36 11.46
N ILE A 80 -4.33 6.65 12.69
CA ILE A 80 -4.03 5.84 13.87
C ILE A 80 -4.60 4.43 13.71
N LYS A 81 -5.84 4.30 13.21
CA LYS A 81 -6.49 3.01 12.96
C LYS A 81 -5.69 2.18 11.97
N ILE A 82 -5.29 2.76 10.84
CA ILE A 82 -4.49 2.09 9.81
C ILE A 82 -3.12 1.68 10.38
N ALA A 83 -2.41 2.60 11.05
CA ALA A 83 -1.11 2.33 11.65
C ALA A 83 -1.18 1.13 12.62
N ARG A 84 -2.18 1.09 13.52
CA ARG A 84 -2.38 -0.01 14.47
C ARG A 84 -2.65 -1.34 13.79
N LEU A 85 -3.48 -1.34 12.74
CA LEU A 85 -3.77 -2.55 11.96
C LEU A 85 -2.49 -3.09 11.33
N PHE A 86 -1.70 -2.26 10.66
CA PHE A 86 -0.45 -2.69 10.01
C PHE A 86 0.61 -3.17 11.00
N VAL A 87 0.74 -2.51 12.15
CA VAL A 87 1.66 -2.99 13.22
C VAL A 87 1.23 -4.36 13.74
N LYS A 88 -0.07 -4.60 13.89
CA LYS A 88 -0.60 -5.91 14.31
C LYS A 88 -0.28 -7.02 13.31
N GLU A 89 -0.27 -6.71 12.01
CA GLU A 89 0.04 -7.67 10.95
C GLU A 89 1.55 -7.91 10.75
N GLY A 90 2.43 -7.10 11.36
CA GLY A 90 3.89 -7.33 11.33
C GLY A 90 4.74 -6.17 10.83
N VAL A 91 4.16 -5.00 10.54
CA VAL A 91 4.94 -3.79 10.21
C VAL A 91 5.71 -3.32 11.44
N SER A 92 7.02 -3.17 11.31
CA SER A 92 7.91 -2.74 12.40
C SER A 92 8.32 -1.27 12.31
N LYS A 93 8.19 -0.66 11.12
CA LYS A 93 8.67 0.70 10.87
C LYS A 93 7.62 1.55 10.17
N ILE A 94 7.27 2.69 10.77
CA ILE A 94 6.37 3.68 10.18
C ILE A 94 7.15 4.97 9.88
N ARG A 95 7.02 5.48 8.65
CA ARG A 95 7.53 6.80 8.27
C ARG A 95 6.39 7.73 7.89
N LEU A 96 6.28 8.83 8.64
CA LEU A 96 5.38 9.93 8.34
C LEU A 96 6.04 10.83 7.29
N THR A 97 5.31 11.09 6.20
CA THR A 97 5.78 11.85 5.03
C THR A 97 4.66 12.73 4.48
N GLY A 98 4.84 13.27 3.28
CA GLY A 98 3.87 14.10 2.59
C GLY A 98 4.60 15.09 1.70
N GLY A 99 4.12 16.34 1.71
CA GLY A 99 4.98 17.51 1.58
C GLY A 99 5.87 17.62 2.81
N GLU A 100 5.58 18.61 3.67
CA GLU A 100 6.27 18.76 4.95
C GLU A 100 5.34 18.32 6.10
N PRO A 101 5.61 17.20 6.79
CA PRO A 101 4.75 16.69 7.87
C PRO A 101 4.47 17.71 8.97
N THR A 102 5.46 18.54 9.31
CA THR A 102 5.34 19.54 10.40
C THR A 102 4.38 20.69 10.09
N VAL A 103 3.92 20.82 8.84
CA VAL A 103 2.88 21.78 8.45
C VAL A 103 1.49 21.33 8.91
N ARG A 104 1.28 20.04 9.19
CA ARG A 104 0.02 19.50 9.69
C ARG A 104 -0.12 19.79 11.19
N LYS A 105 -1.17 20.50 11.59
CA LYS A 105 -1.36 21.03 12.96
C LYS A 105 -1.60 19.93 14.01
N ASP A 106 -2.32 18.90 13.59
CA ASP A 106 -2.68 17.69 14.36
C ASP A 106 -1.59 16.61 14.31
N LEU A 107 -0.37 16.93 13.85
CA LEU A 107 0.75 15.98 13.88
C LEU A 107 1.07 15.45 15.30
N PRO A 108 1.05 16.25 16.37
CA PRO A 108 1.26 15.74 17.73
C PRO A 108 0.26 14.63 18.10
N ASP A 109 -1.00 14.80 17.73
CA ASP A 109 -2.08 13.83 18.01
C ASP A 109 -1.89 12.49 17.28
N ILE A 110 -1.06 12.46 16.23
CA ILE A 110 -0.71 11.24 15.48
C ILE A 110 0.47 10.50 16.13
N ILE A 111 1.35 11.23 16.85
CA ILE A 111 2.61 10.69 17.40
C ILE A 111 2.46 10.27 18.86
N PHE A 112 1.67 11.01 19.66
CA PHE A 112 1.44 10.75 21.09
C PHE A 112 0.27 9.79 21.33
#